data_AF-A0A958ULS0-F1
#
_entry.id   AF-A0A958ULS0-F1
#
_cell.length_a   1.000
_cell.length_b   1.000
_cell.length_c   1.000
_cell.angle_alpha   90.00
_cell.angle_beta   90.00
_cell.angle_gamma   90.00
#
_symmetry.space_group_name_H-M   'P 1'
#
loop_
_entity.id
_entity.type
_entity.pdbx_description
1 polymer ?
#
loop_
_entity_poly.entity_id
_entity_poly.type
_entity_poly.pdbx_seq_one_letter_code
_entity_poly.pdbx_strand_id
1 'polypeptide(L)'
;MSKTLTTTLLLLLIAFPTFSQIIEKVEPSYISTIQFSGGTDQSQLPIINLGSGLKLSFDALNGDEEDYYYTITQYNFDWSPTDLSKSEYLDGFDDVRIQNYQNSVNTLQIFSHYELTIPNRDTRAIKKSGNYLLSIFNSDGELIFTRKFLVVENIAKVG
;
A
#
# COMPACT_ATOMS: atom_id res chain seq x y z
N MET A 1 6.66 -16.82 -51.55
CA MET A 1 7.35 -17.13 -50.29
C MET A 1 7.83 -15.90 -49.51
N SER A 2 8.41 -14.86 -50.12
CA SER A 2 8.88 -13.71 -49.33
C SER A 2 7.76 -12.86 -48.71
N LYS A 3 6.63 -12.65 -49.40
CA LYS A 3 5.49 -11.86 -48.89
C LYS A 3 4.82 -12.48 -47.65
N THR A 4 4.73 -13.81 -47.59
CA THR A 4 4.17 -14.55 -46.46
C THR A 4 5.12 -14.57 -45.24
N LEU A 5 6.43 -14.46 -45.49
CA LEU A 5 7.46 -14.36 -44.45
C LEU A 5 7.52 -12.95 -43.86
N THR A 6 7.35 -11.91 -44.69
CA THR A 6 7.29 -10.52 -44.21
C THR A 6 6.02 -10.24 -43.40
N THR A 7 4.88 -10.84 -43.75
CA THR A 7 3.65 -10.68 -42.96
C THR A 7 3.70 -11.42 -41.63
N THR A 8 4.35 -12.58 -41.56
CA THR A 8 4.56 -13.29 -40.28
C THR A 8 5.53 -12.54 -39.37
N LEU A 9 6.58 -11.91 -39.93
CA LEU A 9 7.50 -11.07 -39.16
C LEU A 9 6.83 -9.80 -38.61
N LEU A 10 5.92 -9.19 -39.37
CA LEU A 10 5.16 -8.01 -38.93
C LEU A 10 4.18 -8.33 -37.79
N LEU A 11 3.58 -9.53 -37.77
CA LEU A 11 2.68 -9.98 -36.70
C LEU A 11 3.42 -10.22 -35.37
N LEU A 12 4.69 -10.65 -35.41
CA LEU A 12 5.52 -10.86 -34.21
C LEU A 12 5.93 -9.54 -33.52
N LEU A 13 5.96 -8.42 -34.24
CA LEU A 13 6.27 -7.10 -33.69
C LEU A 13 5.09 -6.45 -32.93
N ILE A 14 3.89 -7.00 -33.03
CA ILE A 14 2.69 -6.49 -32.34
C ILE A 14 2.47 -7.22 -31.00
N ALA A 15 3.14 -8.36 -30.78
CA ALA A 15 3.04 -9.16 -29.57
C ALA A 15 3.99 -8.71 -28.44
N PHE A 16 4.15 -7.39 -28.24
CA PHE A 16 4.81 -6.91 -27.04
C PHE A 16 3.90 -7.20 -25.84
N PRO A 17 4.36 -7.96 -24.83
CA PRO A 17 3.60 -8.10 -23.60
C PRO A 17 3.57 -6.73 -22.91
N THR A 18 2.41 -6.08 -22.95
CA THR A 18 2.15 -4.91 -22.12
C THR A 18 1.99 -5.38 -20.68
N PHE A 19 3.08 -5.41 -19.91
CA PHE A 19 2.98 -5.44 -18.46
C PHE A 19 2.49 -4.07 -18.02
N SER A 20 1.18 -3.93 -17.81
CA SER A 20 0.59 -2.70 -17.32
C SER A 20 -0.50 -3.03 -16.32
N GLN A 21 -0.10 -3.04 -15.06
CA GLN A 21 -0.83 -2.57 -13.88
C GLN A 21 -0.04 -2.99 -12.64
N ILE A 22 0.16 -2.05 -11.71
CA ILE A 22 0.56 -2.41 -10.36
C ILE A 22 -0.67 -3.02 -9.70
N ILE A 23 -0.66 -4.35 -9.66
CA ILE A 23 -1.69 -5.17 -9.04
C ILE A 23 -1.51 -5.02 -7.54
N GLU A 24 -2.58 -4.63 -6.85
CA GLU A 24 -2.60 -4.73 -5.40
C GLU A 24 -2.44 -6.20 -5.01
N LYS A 25 -1.48 -6.50 -4.14
CA LYS A 25 -1.38 -7.83 -3.57
C LYS A 25 -2.57 -8.04 -2.62
N VAL A 26 -3.41 -9.01 -2.98
CA VAL A 26 -4.50 -9.50 -2.14
C VAL A 26 -3.89 -10.21 -0.93
N GLU A 27 -4.48 -9.94 0.22
CA GLU A 27 -4.12 -10.54 1.48
C GLU A 27 -4.32 -12.07 1.49
N PRO A 28 -3.49 -12.82 2.22
CA PRO A 28 -3.70 -14.25 2.42
C PRO A 28 -4.92 -14.48 3.33
N SER A 29 -5.47 -15.70 3.31
CA SER A 29 -6.73 -16.03 4.00
C SER A 29 -6.70 -15.87 5.51
N TYR A 30 -5.52 -15.83 6.14
CA TYR A 30 -5.38 -15.64 7.57
C TYR A 30 -5.34 -14.15 7.97
N ILE A 31 -5.21 -13.24 7.02
CA ILE A 31 -5.35 -11.80 7.29
C ILE A 31 -6.81 -11.42 7.05
N SER A 32 -7.40 -10.69 7.98
CA SER A 32 -8.82 -10.32 7.96
C SER A 32 -9.06 -8.94 8.55
N THR A 33 -10.28 -8.44 8.39
CA THR A 33 -10.74 -7.17 8.99
C THR A 33 -9.84 -5.98 8.66
N ILE A 34 -9.29 -5.92 7.44
CA ILE A 34 -8.45 -4.80 7.04
C ILE A 34 -9.31 -3.53 6.99
N GLN A 35 -9.01 -2.57 7.86
CA GLN A 35 -9.63 -1.26 7.89
C GLN A 35 -8.57 -0.21 7.58
N PHE A 36 -8.89 0.67 6.64
CA PHE A 36 -7.99 1.72 6.22
C PHE A 36 -8.73 3.05 6.20
N SER A 37 -8.32 3.98 7.07
CA SER A 37 -8.99 5.26 7.22
C SER A 37 -8.00 6.43 7.33
N GLY A 38 -8.43 7.58 6.83
CA GLY A 38 -7.72 8.85 6.96
C GLY A 38 -8.37 9.74 8.00
N GLY A 39 -7.66 10.03 9.10
CA GLY A 39 -7.92 11.05 10.13
C GLY A 39 -9.31 11.14 10.77
N THR A 40 -10.29 10.42 10.25
CA THR A 40 -11.72 10.50 10.52
C THR A 40 -12.27 9.08 10.42
N ASP A 41 -13.07 8.68 11.42
CA ASP A 41 -13.55 7.31 11.56
C ASP A 41 -14.56 6.88 10.47
N GLN A 42 -14.94 7.81 9.59
CA GLN A 42 -15.92 7.61 8.51
C GLN A 42 -15.29 7.47 7.12
N SER A 43 -13.98 7.71 6.97
CA SER A 43 -13.33 7.58 5.66
C SER A 43 -13.00 6.11 5.38
N GLN A 44 -13.91 5.40 4.73
CA GLN A 44 -13.64 4.08 4.13
C GLN A 44 -12.97 4.18 2.76
N LEU A 45 -12.92 5.40 2.20
CA LEU A 45 -12.23 5.66 0.94
C LEU A 45 -10.76 5.92 1.24
N PRO A 46 -9.85 5.40 0.42
CA PRO A 46 -8.43 5.54 0.64
C PRO A 46 -7.95 6.92 0.15
N ILE A 47 -8.59 8.00 0.61
CA ILE A 47 -8.26 9.38 0.28
C ILE A 47 -8.09 10.14 1.60
N ILE A 48 -6.93 10.76 1.77
CA ILE A 48 -6.57 11.53 2.96
C ILE A 48 -6.11 12.93 2.57
N ASN A 49 -6.34 13.92 3.42
CA ASN A 49 -5.77 15.25 3.19
C ASN A 49 -4.27 15.24 3.54
N LEU A 50 -3.45 16.00 2.82
CA LEU A 50 -2.06 16.20 3.17
C LEU A 50 -1.96 16.78 4.59
N GLY A 51 -1.09 16.19 5.41
CA GLY A 51 -0.93 16.55 6.82
C GLY A 51 -1.97 15.93 7.76
N SER A 52 -2.99 15.21 7.24
CA SER A 52 -3.88 14.40 8.08
C SER A 52 -3.24 13.05 8.44
N GLY A 53 -3.73 12.45 9.52
CA GLY A 53 -3.30 11.13 9.95
C GLY A 53 -3.89 10.02 9.08
N LEU A 54 -3.18 8.90 9.04
CA LEU A 54 -3.54 7.65 8.38
C LEU A 54 -3.58 6.54 9.43
N LYS A 55 -4.63 5.72 9.42
CA LYS A 55 -4.73 4.54 10.28
C LYS A 55 -5.03 3.31 9.42
N LEU A 56 -4.21 2.27 9.56
CA LEU A 56 -4.47 0.94 9.04
C LEU A 56 -4.59 -0.01 10.23
N SER A 57 -5.60 -0.87 10.23
CA SER A 57 -5.66 -2.01 11.15
C SER A 57 -6.07 -3.28 10.42
N PHE A 58 -5.66 -4.42 10.96
CA PHE A 58 -5.98 -5.75 10.43
C PHE A 58 -5.81 -6.81 11.52
N ASP A 59 -6.45 -7.96 11.33
CA ASP A 59 -6.36 -9.12 12.21
C ASP A 59 -5.58 -10.24 11.52
N ALA A 60 -4.62 -10.84 12.22
CA ALA A 60 -3.97 -12.09 11.79
C ALA A 60 -4.56 -13.26 12.58
N LEU A 61 -5.23 -14.19 11.90
CA LEU A 61 -6.03 -15.29 12.47
C LEU A 61 -5.23 -16.59 12.68
N ASN A 62 -3.91 -16.57 12.45
CA ASN A 62 -3.03 -17.74 12.56
C ASN A 62 -2.61 -18.05 14.01
N GLY A 63 -2.84 -17.13 14.95
CA GLY A 63 -2.43 -17.29 16.35
C GLY A 63 -0.93 -17.12 16.58
N ASP A 64 -0.20 -16.71 15.53
CA ASP A 64 1.22 -16.41 15.59
C ASP A 64 1.43 -14.91 15.89
N GLU A 65 2.42 -14.61 16.73
CA GLU A 65 2.89 -13.23 16.97
C GLU A 65 3.94 -12.84 15.92
N GLU A 66 3.53 -12.83 14.65
CA GLU A 66 4.42 -12.44 13.55
C GLU A 66 4.78 -10.94 13.58
N ASP A 67 6.03 -10.65 13.26
CA ASP A 67 6.49 -9.28 13.09
C ASP A 67 6.14 -8.78 11.69
N TYR A 68 5.22 -7.82 11.60
CA TYR A 68 4.90 -7.14 10.34
C TYR A 68 5.63 -5.81 10.19
N TYR A 69 6.04 -5.51 8.96
CA TYR A 69 6.75 -4.31 8.55
C TYR A 69 5.94 -3.59 7.49
N TYR A 70 6.11 -2.27 7.33
CA TYR A 70 5.41 -1.51 6.31
C TYR A 70 6.32 -0.62 5.47
N THR A 71 6.00 -0.46 4.20
CA THR A 71 6.61 0.56 3.33
C THR A 71 5.56 1.43 2.66
N ILE A 72 5.94 2.67 2.37
CA ILE A 72 5.11 3.67 1.69
C ILE A 72 5.85 4.12 0.44
N THR A 73 5.27 3.85 -0.71
CA THR A 73 5.85 4.21 -2.00
C THR A 73 4.92 5.17 -2.73
N GLN A 74 5.46 6.31 -3.16
CA GLN A 74 4.74 7.30 -3.96
C GLN A 74 4.75 6.89 -5.44
N TYR A 75 3.65 7.19 -6.13
CA TYR A 75 3.44 6.93 -7.55
C TYR A 75 2.92 8.18 -8.25
N ASN A 76 3.16 8.23 -9.57
CA ASN A 76 2.55 9.22 -10.44
C ASN A 76 1.04 9.02 -10.56
N PHE A 77 0.34 9.98 -11.18
CA PHE A 77 -1.12 9.96 -11.32
C PHE A 77 -1.64 8.70 -12.05
N ASP A 78 -0.84 8.14 -12.95
CA ASP A 78 -1.12 6.94 -13.75
C ASP A 78 -0.64 5.64 -13.08
N TRP A 79 -0.21 5.71 -11.81
CA TRP A 79 0.39 4.61 -11.05
C TRP A 79 1.74 4.11 -11.60
N SER A 80 2.42 4.88 -12.45
CA SER A 80 3.83 4.60 -12.78
C SER A 80 4.75 4.97 -11.61
N PRO A 81 5.88 4.25 -11.42
CA PRO A 81 6.86 4.58 -10.39
C PRO A 81 7.30 6.04 -10.48
N THR A 82 7.46 6.66 -9.33
CA THR A 82 7.97 8.03 -9.24
C THR A 82 9.49 8.08 -9.34
N ASP A 83 10.02 9.16 -9.91
CA ASP A 83 11.44 9.47 -9.87
C ASP A 83 11.85 10.18 -8.55
N LEU A 84 10.88 10.50 -7.70
CA LEU A 84 11.13 11.12 -6.40
C LEU A 84 11.87 10.16 -5.46
N SER A 85 12.92 10.65 -4.84
CA SER A 85 13.55 9.98 -3.71
C SER A 85 12.59 9.91 -2.51
N LYS A 86 12.72 8.89 -1.65
CA LYS A 86 11.87 8.76 -0.45
C LYS A 86 11.88 10.03 0.40
N SER A 87 13.04 10.66 0.56
CA SER A 87 13.18 11.91 1.33
C SER A 87 12.42 13.10 0.73
N GLU A 88 11.95 13.05 -0.51
CA GLU A 88 11.15 14.13 -1.09
C GLU A 88 9.68 14.05 -0.69
N TYR A 89 9.14 12.85 -0.49
CA TYR A 89 7.73 12.64 -0.16
C TYR A 89 7.47 12.10 1.25
N LEU A 90 8.49 11.58 1.93
CA LEU A 90 8.37 11.02 3.27
C LEU A 90 9.33 11.75 4.24
N ASP A 91 8.85 12.11 5.42
CA ASP A 91 9.69 12.48 6.56
C ASP A 91 9.82 11.28 7.50
N GLY A 92 11.06 10.89 7.79
CA GLY A 92 11.37 9.70 8.58
C GLY A 92 11.69 8.48 7.72
N PHE A 93 11.49 7.31 8.30
CA PHE A 93 11.79 6.02 7.70
C PHE A 93 10.52 5.17 7.65
N ASP A 94 10.46 4.31 6.65
CA ASP A 94 9.58 3.15 6.61
C ASP A 94 10.44 1.89 6.65
N ASP A 95 9.88 0.74 6.28
CA ASP A 95 10.48 -0.58 6.49
C ASP A 95 10.81 -0.81 7.97
N VAL A 96 9.85 -0.44 8.82
CA VAL A 96 9.93 -0.56 10.28
C VAL A 96 8.78 -1.43 10.78
N ARG A 97 9.03 -2.13 11.89
CA ARG A 97 8.07 -3.03 12.52
C ARG A 97 6.86 -2.26 13.05
N ILE A 98 5.66 -2.79 12.82
CA ILE A 98 4.42 -2.37 13.47
C ILE A 98 4.47 -2.83 14.94
N GLN A 99 4.65 -1.87 15.85
CA GLN A 99 4.82 -2.15 17.28
C GLN A 99 3.50 -2.25 18.05
N ASN A 100 2.44 -1.60 17.56
CA ASN A 100 1.14 -1.61 18.23
C ASN A 100 0.31 -2.81 17.75
N TYR A 101 0.28 -3.86 18.56
CA TYR A 101 -0.57 -5.02 18.35
C TYR A 101 -1.07 -5.61 19.68
N GLN A 102 -2.20 -6.30 19.63
CA GLN A 102 -2.82 -6.95 20.80
C GLN A 102 -3.41 -8.31 20.42
N ASN A 103 -3.18 -9.30 21.27
CA ASN A 103 -3.77 -10.63 21.08
C ASN A 103 -5.22 -10.66 21.57
N SER A 104 -6.04 -11.45 20.89
CA SER A 104 -7.41 -11.77 21.30
C SER A 104 -7.45 -12.46 22.67
N VAL A 105 -8.46 -12.16 23.48
CA VAL A 105 -8.65 -12.75 24.81
C VAL A 105 -10.03 -13.39 24.91
N ASN A 106 -10.10 -14.64 25.35
CA ASN A 106 -11.35 -15.40 25.54
C ASN A 106 -12.25 -15.47 24.28
N THR A 107 -11.66 -15.50 23.09
CA THR A 107 -12.36 -15.66 21.81
C THR A 107 -12.28 -17.12 21.32
N LEU A 108 -13.25 -17.55 20.51
CA LEU A 108 -13.23 -18.87 19.88
C LEU A 108 -12.20 -18.94 18.74
N GLN A 109 -12.06 -17.85 17.97
CA GLN A 109 -11.01 -17.67 16.98
C GLN A 109 -9.91 -16.82 17.59
N ILE A 110 -8.69 -17.34 17.64
CA ILE A 110 -7.51 -16.61 18.10
C ILE A 110 -7.09 -15.66 16.98
N PHE A 111 -6.76 -14.42 17.33
CA PHE A 111 -6.18 -13.46 16.40
C PHE A 111 -5.24 -12.47 17.09
N SER A 112 -4.35 -11.88 16.30
CA SER A 112 -3.49 -10.76 16.68
C SER A 112 -3.96 -9.53 15.91
N HIS A 113 -4.41 -8.49 16.62
CA HIS A 113 -4.88 -7.23 16.05
C HIS A 113 -3.72 -6.25 15.92
N TYR A 114 -3.42 -5.81 14.70
CA TYR A 114 -2.35 -4.86 14.41
C TYR A 114 -2.92 -3.48 14.09
N GLU A 115 -2.26 -2.43 14.57
CA GLU A 115 -2.60 -1.05 14.25
C GLU A 115 -1.35 -0.26 13.82
N LEU A 116 -1.39 0.28 12.62
CA LEU A 116 -0.44 1.26 12.11
C LEU A 116 -1.09 2.63 12.08
N THR A 117 -0.46 3.61 12.73
CA THR A 117 -0.83 5.03 12.61
C THR A 117 0.34 5.80 12.02
N ILE A 118 0.07 6.72 11.11
CA ILE A 118 1.03 7.67 10.55
C ILE A 118 0.40 9.07 10.68
N PRO A 119 1.09 10.05 11.27
CA PRO A 119 2.48 10.00 11.71
C PRO A 119 2.72 9.15 12.96
N ASN A 120 3.94 8.61 13.09
CA ASN A 120 4.46 7.94 14.27
C ASN A 120 5.93 8.33 14.52
N ARG A 121 6.59 7.65 15.47
CA ARG A 121 7.99 7.93 15.85
C ARG A 121 8.95 7.83 14.66
N ASP A 122 8.75 6.84 13.81
CA ASP A 122 9.69 6.45 12.77
C ASP A 122 9.29 7.08 11.42
N THR A 123 8.01 7.04 11.04
CA THR A 123 7.43 7.75 9.89
C THR A 123 6.67 9.00 10.34
N ARG A 124 7.30 10.16 10.26
CA ARG A 124 6.83 11.41 10.89
C ARG A 124 5.86 12.23 10.04
N ALA A 125 5.92 12.15 8.72
CA ALA A 125 4.96 12.85 7.85
C ALA A 125 5.02 12.33 6.41
N ILE A 126 3.88 12.41 5.72
CA ILE A 126 3.83 12.43 4.25
C ILE A 126 3.87 13.89 3.82
N LYS A 127 4.81 14.24 2.94
CA LYS A 127 5.15 15.62 2.57
C LYS A 127 4.60 16.07 1.22
N LYS A 128 4.09 15.15 0.40
CA LYS A 128 3.60 15.42 -0.95
C LYS A 128 2.22 14.82 -1.15
N SER A 129 1.36 15.54 -1.85
CA SER A 129 0.17 14.93 -2.45
C SER A 129 0.53 13.93 -3.55
N GLY A 130 -0.40 13.06 -3.91
CA GLY A 130 -0.25 12.08 -4.98
C GLY A 130 -0.81 10.71 -4.63
N ASN A 131 -0.50 9.74 -5.47
CA ASN A 131 -0.86 8.34 -5.28
C ASN A 131 0.19 7.64 -4.44
N TYR A 132 -0.24 6.78 -3.53
CA TYR A 132 0.64 6.03 -2.65
C TYR A 132 0.20 4.57 -2.57
N LEU A 133 1.17 3.68 -2.37
CA LEU A 133 0.96 2.27 -2.06
C LEU A 133 1.56 1.99 -0.68
N LEU A 134 0.71 1.57 0.25
CA LEU A 134 1.11 1.01 1.53
C LEU A 134 1.29 -0.50 1.35
N SER A 135 2.48 -1.01 1.65
CA SER A 135 2.83 -2.42 1.50
C SER A 135 3.18 -3.01 2.85
N ILE A 136 2.58 -4.15 3.20
CA ILE A 136 2.84 -4.86 4.47
C ILE A 136 3.66 -6.11 4.19
N PHE A 137 4.73 -6.34 4.96
CA PHE A 137 5.65 -7.46 4.82
C PHE A 137 5.72 -8.25 6.13
N ASN A 138 6.06 -9.54 6.06
CA ASN A 138 6.45 -10.32 7.24
C ASN A 138 7.96 -10.16 7.54
N SER A 139 8.43 -10.84 8.58
CA SER A 139 9.82 -10.82 9.03
C SER A 139 10.82 -11.41 8.03
N ASP A 140 10.36 -12.22 7.08
CA ASP A 140 11.20 -12.79 6.01
C ASP A 140 11.32 -11.85 4.80
N GLY A 141 10.66 -10.67 4.86
CA GLY A 141 10.63 -9.70 3.77
C GLY A 141 9.63 -10.08 2.66
N GLU A 142 8.75 -11.04 2.91
CA GLU A 142 7.70 -11.40 1.95
C GLU A 142 6.56 -10.39 2.03
N LEU A 143 6.17 -9.85 0.87
CA LEU A 143 5.00 -8.97 0.77
C LEU A 143 3.75 -9.76 1.14
N ILE A 144 2.93 -9.30 2.08
CA ILE A 144 1.71 -9.97 2.54
C ILE A 144 0.50 -9.41 1.82
N PHE A 145 0.31 -8.09 1.88
CA PHE A 145 -0.74 -7.39 1.14
C PHE A 145 -0.36 -5.94 0.89
N THR A 146 -1.11 -5.29 0.01
CA THR A 146 -0.97 -3.86 -0.27
C THR A 146 -2.31 -3.14 -0.21
N ARG A 147 -2.28 -1.84 0.06
CA ARG A 147 -3.42 -0.93 -0.08
C ARG A 147 -2.99 0.37 -0.76
N LYS A 148 -3.69 0.75 -1.82
CA LYS A 148 -3.57 2.06 -2.46
C LYS A 148 -4.23 3.12 -1.60
N PHE A 149 -3.66 4.31 -1.57
CA PHE A 149 -4.31 5.52 -1.08
C PHE A 149 -3.83 6.77 -1.80
N LEU A 150 -4.63 7.83 -1.69
CA LEU A 150 -4.39 9.12 -2.28
C LEU A 150 -4.22 10.16 -1.19
N VAL A 151 -3.24 11.01 -1.37
CA VAL A 151 -3.02 12.19 -0.51
C VAL A 151 -3.36 13.42 -1.33
N VAL A 152 -4.35 14.18 -0.89
CA VAL A 152 -4.86 15.35 -1.61
C VAL A 152 -4.54 16.65 -0.89
N GLU A 153 -4.31 17.71 -1.66
CA GLU A 153 -4.16 19.07 -1.16
C GLU A 153 -5.37 19.90 -1.59
N ASN A 154 -5.98 20.61 -0.64
CA ASN A 154 -7.11 21.50 -0.92
C ASN A 154 -6.62 22.87 -1.42
N ILE A 155 -5.94 22.89 -2.57
CA ILE A 155 -5.42 24.13 -3.20
C ILE A 155 -6.41 24.78 -4.15
N ALA A 156 -7.49 24.08 -4.52
CA ALA A 156 -8.55 24.59 -5.37
C ALA A 156 -9.91 24.13 -4.84
N LYS A 157 -10.92 25.02 -4.95
CA LYS A 157 -12.30 24.69 -4.60
C LYS A 157 -12.98 24.07 -5.82
N VAL A 158 -13.35 22.80 -5.73
CA VAL A 158 -14.19 22.15 -6.74
C VAL A 158 -15.63 22.58 -6.47
N GLY A 159 -16.24 23.26 -7.44
CA GLY A 159 -17.57 23.86 -7.35
C GLY A 159 -18.61 23.11 -8.16
#